data_AF-A0A356TCB7-F1
#
_entry.id   AF-A0A356TCB7-F1
#
_cell.length_a   1.000
_cell.length_b   1.000
_cell.length_c   1.000
_cell.angle_alpha   90.00
_cell.angle_beta   90.00
_cell.angle_gamma   90.00
#
_symmetry.space_group_name_H-M   'P 1'
#
loop_
_entity.id
_entity.type
_entity.pdbx_description
1 polymer ?
#
loop_
_entity_poly.entity_id
_entity_poly.type
_entity_poly.pdbx_seq_one_letter_code
_entity_poly.pdbx_strand_id
1 'polypeptide(L)'
;MAGRMDDDVSWRRLYRRWFVEYNPLALLSATFILGGIWLLSREAAQHASLAGHLGVAALAELYALALIGGAWFLVRIGMRRAAAMLGILAAVYQADLTMHVETSAYLGWIGWLASVVWVGLFAVKHVALAAALRLRLSRGALFLPLAGALGLAVLPHVLREVGRGAAETLVGLFVFAIGAAALHLRRSVHGATDVRARRAVWVIWRVWGALLFAHTLYWAYEHQLGTGVSVAALALVSTRLLREEWSVWATSAVALIGAAAF
;
A
#
# COMPACT_ATOMS: atom_id res chain seq x y z
N MET A 1 19.66 -49.03 9.82
CA MET A 1 20.35 -47.80 9.36
C MET A 1 19.64 -47.28 8.11
N ALA A 2 18.60 -46.46 8.26
CA ALA A 2 17.93 -45.77 7.15
C ALA A 2 17.05 -44.66 7.72
N GLY A 3 17.61 -43.47 7.92
CA GLY A 3 16.86 -42.35 8.51
C GLY A 3 17.63 -41.03 8.58
N ARG A 4 18.63 -40.83 7.71
CA ARG A 4 19.50 -39.64 7.76
C ARG A 4 19.81 -39.03 6.39
N MET A 5 18.94 -39.24 5.39
CA MET A 5 19.16 -38.77 4.01
C MET A 5 18.04 -37.87 3.44
N ASP A 6 16.95 -37.64 4.17
CA ASP A 6 15.84 -36.78 3.68
C ASP A 6 15.95 -35.30 4.11
N ASP A 7 16.70 -34.99 5.17
CA ASP A 7 16.80 -33.61 5.70
C ASP A 7 17.74 -32.70 4.91
N ASP A 8 18.83 -33.25 4.33
CA ASP A 8 19.81 -32.48 3.56
C ASP A 8 19.25 -31.96 2.22
N VAL A 9 18.31 -32.70 1.63
CA VAL A 9 17.62 -32.30 0.40
C VAL A 9 16.62 -31.16 0.68
N SER A 10 16.04 -31.12 1.88
CA SER A 10 15.15 -30.06 2.33
C SER A 10 15.90 -28.74 2.51
N TRP A 11 17.01 -28.74 3.25
CA TRP A 11 17.75 -27.50 3.53
C TRP A 11 18.44 -26.91 2.31
N ARG A 12 19.07 -27.72 1.45
CA ARG A 12 19.65 -27.21 0.20
C ARG A 12 18.58 -26.67 -0.75
N ARG A 13 17.41 -27.30 -0.84
CA ARG A 13 16.28 -26.75 -1.60
C ARG A 13 15.78 -25.46 -0.99
N LEU A 14 15.61 -25.38 0.33
CA LEU A 14 15.12 -24.19 1.01
C LEU A 14 16.11 -23.03 0.84
N TYR A 15 17.41 -23.29 1.00
CA TYR A 15 18.49 -22.33 0.81
C TYR A 15 18.53 -21.84 -0.64
N ARG A 16 18.51 -22.74 -1.62
CA ARG A 16 18.46 -22.36 -3.04
C ARG A 16 17.20 -21.54 -3.34
N ARG A 17 16.05 -21.93 -2.79
CA ARG A 17 14.79 -21.21 -3.00
C ARG A 17 14.86 -19.81 -2.38
N TRP A 18 15.33 -19.67 -1.15
CA TRP A 18 15.44 -18.37 -0.47
C TRP A 18 16.55 -17.51 -1.08
N PHE A 19 17.80 -17.96 -1.06
CA PHE A 19 18.96 -17.14 -1.40
C PHE A 19 19.19 -16.99 -2.90
N VAL A 20 18.92 -18.03 -3.68
CA VAL A 20 19.16 -18.00 -5.15
C VAL A 20 17.90 -17.60 -5.90
N GLU A 21 16.74 -18.16 -5.56
CA GLU A 21 15.51 -17.90 -6.32
C GLU A 21 14.70 -16.70 -5.80
N TYR A 22 14.65 -16.45 -4.49
CA TYR A 22 13.96 -15.30 -3.89
C TYR A 22 14.89 -14.13 -3.59
N ASN A 23 16.21 -14.26 -3.77
CA ASN A 23 17.20 -13.20 -3.57
C ASN A 23 16.86 -12.23 -2.41
N PRO A 24 17.10 -12.63 -1.15
CA PRO A 24 16.68 -11.88 0.03
C PRO A 24 17.37 -10.53 0.12
N LEU A 25 18.45 -10.30 -0.65
CA LEU A 25 19.16 -9.02 -0.70
C LEU A 25 18.25 -7.89 -1.17
N ALA A 26 17.28 -8.16 -2.05
CA ALA A 26 16.30 -7.14 -2.46
C ALA A 26 15.39 -6.73 -1.29
N LEU A 27 14.93 -7.72 -0.49
CA LEU A 27 14.12 -7.48 0.71
C LEU A 27 14.95 -6.79 1.80
N LEU A 28 16.18 -7.25 2.03
CA LEU A 28 17.12 -6.71 2.99
C LEU A 28 17.48 -5.26 2.66
N SER A 29 17.78 -4.97 1.38
CA SER A 29 18.00 -3.61 0.89
C SER A 29 16.77 -2.74 1.10
N ALA A 30 15.57 -3.23 0.76
CA ALA A 30 14.34 -2.49 1.00
C ALA A 30 14.09 -2.21 2.48
N THR A 31 14.41 -3.15 3.38
CA THR A 31 14.33 -2.93 4.83
C THR A 31 15.34 -1.90 5.32
N PHE A 32 16.59 -1.96 4.83
CA PHE A 32 17.61 -0.98 5.20
C PHE A 32 17.28 0.43 4.69
N ILE A 33 16.79 0.55 3.46
CA ILE A 33 16.34 1.83 2.92
C ILE A 33 15.13 2.34 3.71
N LEU A 34 14.14 1.49 4.02
CA LEU A 34 12.99 1.89 4.84
C LEU A 34 13.45 2.37 6.23
N GLY A 35 14.36 1.63 6.87
CA GLY A 35 14.94 1.99 8.16
C GLY A 35 15.71 3.31 8.10
N GLY A 36 16.49 3.54 7.04
CA GLY A 36 17.19 4.80 6.81
C GLY A 36 16.24 5.98 6.61
N ILE A 37 15.22 5.82 5.76
CA ILE A 37 14.18 6.84 5.54
C ILE A 37 13.42 7.12 6.84
N TRP A 38 13.09 6.10 7.63
CA TRP A 38 12.44 6.26 8.92
C TRP A 38 13.29 7.04 9.94
N LEU A 39 14.59 6.73 10.04
CA LEU A 39 15.52 7.48 10.88
C LEU A 39 15.63 8.94 10.45
N LEU A 40 15.80 9.18 9.14
CA LEU A 40 15.84 10.53 8.56
C LEU A 40 14.53 11.28 8.79
N SER A 41 13.39 10.60 8.66
CA SER A 41 12.07 11.19 8.93
C SER A 41 11.94 11.64 10.38
N ARG A 42 12.43 10.84 11.32
CA ARG A 42 12.37 11.15 12.74
C ARG A 42 13.25 12.34 13.10
N GLU A 43 14.46 12.39 12.54
CA GLU A 43 15.39 13.51 12.72
C GLU A 43 14.87 14.80 12.05
N ALA A 44 14.30 14.68 10.84
CA ALA A 44 13.66 15.80 10.14
C ALA A 44 12.46 16.35 10.93
N ALA A 45 11.65 15.48 11.55
CA ALA A 45 10.54 15.89 12.40
C ALA A 45 11.01 16.62 13.67
N GLN A 46 12.16 16.25 14.23
CA GLN A 46 12.74 16.95 15.39
C GLN A 46 13.25 18.35 15.05
N HIS A 47 13.69 18.58 13.81
CA HIS A 47 14.22 19.87 13.35
C HIS A 47 13.19 20.72 12.59
N ALA A 48 11.95 20.21 12.42
CA ALA A 48 10.79 20.88 11.82
C ALA A 48 11.09 21.72 10.56
N SER A 49 12.06 21.29 9.74
CA SER A 49 12.47 22.05 8.56
C SER A 49 11.70 21.58 7.33
N LEU A 50 11.26 22.54 6.52
CA LEU A 50 10.56 22.27 5.26
C LEU A 50 11.41 21.40 4.31
N ALA A 51 12.72 21.64 4.28
CA ALA A 51 13.67 20.85 3.50
C ALA A 51 13.76 19.40 4.01
N GLY A 52 13.63 19.17 5.32
CA GLY A 52 13.59 17.83 5.92
C GLY A 52 12.38 17.03 5.44
N HIS A 53 11.16 17.54 5.66
CA HIS A 53 9.94 16.84 5.27
C HIS A 53 9.87 16.52 3.77
N LEU A 54 10.19 17.50 2.92
CA LEU A 54 10.18 17.30 1.46
C LEU A 54 11.35 16.41 0.99
N GLY A 55 12.50 16.49 1.66
CA GLY A 55 13.67 15.67 1.34
C GLY A 55 13.41 14.19 1.59
N VAL A 56 12.78 13.84 2.71
CA VAL A 56 12.44 12.43 2.99
C VAL A 56 11.40 11.90 2.01
N ALA A 57 10.37 12.69 1.69
CA ALA A 57 9.39 12.34 0.66
C ALA A 57 10.06 12.13 -0.71
N ALA A 58 10.95 13.03 -1.12
CA ALA A 58 11.67 12.91 -2.39
C ALA A 58 12.55 11.66 -2.46
N LEU A 59 13.23 11.30 -1.37
CA LEU A 59 14.03 10.08 -1.29
C LEU A 59 13.17 8.81 -1.40
N ALA A 60 12.03 8.78 -0.71
CA ALA A 60 11.08 7.68 -0.79
C ALA A 60 10.54 7.51 -2.22
N GLU A 61 10.20 8.62 -2.89
CA GLU A 61 9.72 8.64 -4.28
C GLU A 61 10.80 8.18 -5.26
N LEU A 62 12.03 8.66 -5.10
CA LEU A 62 13.17 8.25 -5.93
C LEU A 62 13.46 6.75 -5.78
N TYR A 63 13.39 6.22 -4.55
CA TYR A 63 13.57 4.81 -4.30
C TYR A 63 12.46 3.96 -4.95
N ALA A 64 11.21 4.39 -4.84
CA ALA A 64 10.09 3.71 -5.52
C ALA A 64 10.28 3.68 -7.04
N LEU A 65 10.73 4.78 -7.65
CA LEU A 65 11.06 4.84 -9.08
C LEU A 65 12.23 3.92 -9.44
N ALA A 66 13.27 3.85 -8.60
CA ALA A 66 14.40 2.94 -8.79
C ALA A 66 13.97 1.46 -8.75
N LEU A 67 13.05 1.10 -7.85
CA LEU A 67 12.48 -0.25 -7.81
C LEU A 67 11.70 -0.59 -9.09
N ILE A 68 10.90 0.34 -9.60
CA ILE A 68 10.16 0.17 -10.86
C ILE A 68 11.12 0.06 -12.05
N GLY A 69 12.12 0.93 -12.14
CA GLY A 69 13.16 0.89 -13.16
C GLY A 69 13.97 -0.41 -13.13
N GLY A 70 14.34 -0.87 -11.93
CA GLY A 70 14.97 -2.16 -11.71
C GLY A 70 14.09 -3.32 -12.15
N ALA A 71 12.79 -3.31 -11.81
CA ALA A 71 11.84 -4.32 -12.27
C ALA A 71 11.75 -4.35 -13.80
N TRP A 72 11.64 -3.19 -14.44
CA TRP A 72 11.62 -3.07 -15.90
C TRP A 72 12.90 -3.64 -16.54
N PHE A 73 14.08 -3.26 -16.03
CA PHE A 73 15.36 -3.77 -16.51
C PHE A 73 15.46 -5.30 -16.38
N LEU A 74 15.07 -5.84 -15.22
CA LEU A 74 15.08 -7.28 -14.97
C LEU A 74 14.12 -8.05 -15.91
N VAL A 75 12.97 -7.47 -16.25
CA VAL A 75 12.08 -8.05 -17.27
C VAL A 75 12.77 -8.07 -18.64
N ARG A 76 13.53 -7.03 -19.00
CA ARG A 76 14.22 -6.92 -20.30
C ARG A 76 15.32 -7.99 -20.46
N ILE A 77 16.06 -8.29 -19.40
CA ILE A 77 17.11 -9.33 -19.40
C ILE A 77 16.57 -10.75 -19.09
N GLY A 78 15.25 -10.92 -18.98
CA GLY A 78 14.61 -12.23 -18.80
C GLY A 78 14.49 -12.72 -17.34
N MET A 79 14.94 -11.94 -16.36
CA MET A 79 14.86 -12.25 -14.93
C MET A 79 13.47 -11.94 -14.33
N ARG A 80 12.42 -12.55 -14.88
CA ARG A 80 11.01 -12.25 -14.56
C ARG A 80 10.65 -12.40 -13.07
N ARG A 81 11.26 -13.36 -12.37
CA ARG A 81 10.96 -13.60 -10.94
C ARG A 81 11.51 -12.48 -10.06
N ALA A 82 12.77 -12.11 -10.25
CA ALA A 82 13.39 -11.00 -9.51
C ALA A 82 12.68 -9.67 -9.82
N ALA A 83 12.28 -9.46 -11.08
CA ALA A 83 11.45 -8.32 -11.45
C ALA A 83 10.11 -8.27 -10.69
N ALA A 84 9.42 -9.40 -10.56
CA ALA A 84 8.17 -9.48 -9.82
C ALA A 84 8.36 -9.15 -8.33
N MET A 85 9.49 -9.53 -7.73
CA MET A 85 9.80 -9.19 -6.33
C MET A 85 10.04 -7.70 -6.14
N LEU A 86 10.84 -7.07 -7.02
CA LEU A 86 11.00 -5.61 -7.01
C LEU A 86 9.67 -4.90 -7.26
N GLY A 87 8.83 -5.45 -8.12
CA GLY A 87 7.50 -4.91 -8.39
C GLY A 87 6.55 -4.99 -7.19
N ILE A 88 6.58 -6.09 -6.41
CA ILE A 88 5.84 -6.20 -5.15
C ILE A 88 6.36 -5.14 -4.16
N LEU A 89 7.68 -5.03 -4.00
CA LEU A 89 8.29 -4.01 -3.13
C LEU A 89 7.89 -2.59 -3.55
N ALA A 90 7.96 -2.27 -4.85
CA ALA A 90 7.52 -0.99 -5.38
C ALA A 90 6.04 -0.71 -5.04
N ALA A 91 5.18 -1.73 -5.19
CA ALA A 91 3.77 -1.60 -4.81
C ALA A 91 3.59 -1.33 -3.31
N VAL A 92 4.38 -1.96 -2.43
CA VAL A 92 4.33 -1.66 -0.98
C VAL A 92 4.73 -0.22 -0.69
N TYR A 93 5.86 0.24 -1.25
CA TYR A 93 6.34 1.62 -1.08
C TYR A 93 5.39 2.66 -1.64
N GLN A 94 4.60 2.30 -2.65
CA GLN A 94 3.64 3.20 -3.27
C GLN A 94 2.48 3.59 -2.34
N ALA A 95 2.23 2.83 -1.26
CA ALA A 95 1.18 3.12 -0.29
C ALA A 95 1.68 3.95 0.92
N ASP A 96 2.81 4.65 0.76
CA ASP A 96 3.40 5.59 1.73
C ASP A 96 3.57 5.00 3.15
N LEU A 97 4.57 4.12 3.30
CA LEU A 97 4.86 3.46 4.57
C LEU A 97 5.31 4.41 5.70
N THR A 98 5.78 5.60 5.35
CA THR A 98 6.38 6.56 6.29
C THR A 98 5.45 7.72 6.62
N MET A 99 4.20 7.67 6.14
CA MET A 99 3.15 8.65 6.42
C MET A 99 3.56 10.08 6.01
N HIS A 100 4.35 10.20 4.94
CA HIS A 100 4.84 11.49 4.47
C HIS A 100 3.72 12.35 3.88
N VAL A 101 2.74 11.73 3.26
CA VAL A 101 1.57 12.42 2.71
C VAL A 101 0.76 13.04 3.85
N GLU A 102 0.57 12.33 4.95
CA GLU A 102 -0.13 12.82 6.15
C GLU A 102 0.65 13.96 6.81
N THR A 103 1.96 13.78 7.02
CA THR A 103 2.80 14.82 7.63
C THR A 103 2.98 16.04 6.74
N SER A 104 2.85 15.90 5.42
CA SER A 104 2.90 17.04 4.49
C SER A 104 1.76 18.03 4.72
N ALA A 105 0.63 17.58 5.28
CA ALA A 105 -0.51 18.45 5.55
C ALA A 105 -0.12 19.63 6.46
N TYR A 106 0.78 19.41 7.40
CA TYR A 106 1.26 20.42 8.35
C TYR A 106 2.06 21.56 7.71
N LEU A 107 2.45 21.44 6.45
CA LEU A 107 3.19 22.46 5.69
C LEU A 107 2.29 23.51 5.00
N GLY A 108 0.98 23.50 5.28
CA GLY A 108 0.03 24.46 4.72
C GLY A 108 -0.11 24.32 3.20
N TRP A 109 -0.06 25.43 2.46
CA TRP A 109 -0.24 25.42 0.99
C TRP A 109 0.84 24.61 0.26
N ILE A 110 2.06 24.53 0.81
CA ILE A 110 3.14 23.72 0.25
C ILE A 110 2.81 22.23 0.40
N GLY A 111 2.15 21.86 1.50
CA GLY A 111 1.59 20.53 1.71
C GLY A 111 0.61 20.14 0.60
N TRP A 112 -0.32 21.04 0.26
CA TRP A 112 -1.25 20.82 -0.85
C TRP A 112 -0.55 20.57 -2.18
N LEU A 113 0.46 21.38 -2.50
CA LEU A 113 1.25 21.19 -3.72
C LEU A 113 1.98 19.85 -3.70
N ALA A 114 2.60 19.48 -2.57
CA ALA A 114 3.26 18.20 -2.39
C ALA A 114 2.29 17.03 -2.57
N SER A 115 1.07 17.10 -2.03
CA SER A 115 0.02 16.10 -2.21
C SER A 115 -0.40 15.96 -3.67
N VAL A 116 -0.57 17.07 -4.41
CA VAL A 116 -0.90 17.03 -5.85
C VAL A 116 0.22 16.36 -6.65
N VAL A 117 1.48 16.74 -6.40
CA VAL A 117 2.65 16.13 -7.05
C VAL A 117 2.72 14.64 -6.72
N TRP A 118 2.51 14.27 -5.46
CA TRP A 118 2.54 12.89 -5.01
C TRP A 118 1.45 12.04 -5.66
N VAL A 119 0.22 12.53 -5.80
CA VAL A 119 -0.86 11.83 -6.51
C VAL A 119 -0.50 11.66 -7.99
N GLY A 120 0.07 12.69 -8.63
CA GLY A 120 0.55 12.61 -10.01
C GLY A 120 1.62 11.53 -10.17
N LEU A 121 2.62 11.53 -9.28
CA LEU A 121 3.67 10.51 -9.23
C LEU A 121 3.09 9.12 -8.93
N PHE A 122 2.12 9.00 -8.04
CA PHE A 122 1.44 7.74 -7.75
C PHE A 122 0.79 7.17 -9.01
N ALA A 123 0.05 7.99 -9.77
CA ALA A 123 -0.60 7.55 -11.00
C ALA A 123 0.43 7.09 -12.05
N VAL A 124 1.50 7.87 -12.26
CA VAL A 124 2.58 7.54 -13.18
C VAL A 124 3.29 6.25 -12.76
N LYS A 125 3.68 6.13 -11.48
CA LYS A 125 4.32 4.93 -10.92
C LYS A 125 3.43 3.70 -11.07
N HIS A 126 2.13 3.83 -10.82
CA HIS A 126 1.18 2.71 -10.94
C HIS A 126 1.13 2.15 -12.36
N VAL A 127 1.03 3.03 -13.35
CA VAL A 127 1.02 2.65 -14.77
C VAL A 127 2.39 2.14 -15.21
N ALA A 128 3.47 2.80 -14.79
CA ALA A 128 4.84 2.40 -15.09
C ALA A 128 5.16 1.01 -14.52
N LEU A 129 4.72 0.70 -13.31
CA LEU A 129 4.90 -0.60 -12.67
C LEU A 129 4.12 -1.69 -13.42
N ALA A 130 2.87 -1.42 -13.80
CA ALA A 130 2.09 -2.34 -14.62
C ALA A 130 2.77 -2.59 -15.98
N ALA A 131 3.27 -1.53 -16.63
CA ALA A 131 3.99 -1.62 -17.90
C ALA A 131 5.32 -2.38 -17.75
N ALA A 132 6.08 -2.12 -16.69
CA ALA A 132 7.34 -2.77 -16.38
C ALA A 132 7.18 -4.28 -16.28
N LEU A 133 6.14 -4.72 -15.58
CA LEU A 133 5.80 -6.14 -15.41
C LEU A 133 4.97 -6.72 -16.57
N ARG A 134 4.70 -5.93 -17.61
CA ARG A 134 3.86 -6.27 -18.78
C ARG A 134 2.47 -6.78 -18.37
N LEU A 135 1.90 -6.19 -17.33
CA LEU A 135 0.58 -6.52 -16.80
C LEU A 135 -0.48 -5.64 -17.47
N ARG A 136 -1.54 -6.27 -18.00
CA ARG A 136 -2.72 -5.56 -18.50
C ARG A 136 -3.76 -5.48 -17.39
N LEU A 137 -3.68 -4.45 -16.57
CA LEU A 137 -4.61 -4.25 -15.45
C LEU A 137 -6.03 -3.92 -15.96
N SER A 138 -7.03 -4.41 -15.24
CA SER A 138 -8.43 -3.97 -15.40
C SER A 138 -8.59 -2.51 -14.96
N ARG A 139 -9.65 -1.85 -15.44
CA ARG A 139 -9.98 -0.46 -15.03
C ARG A 139 -10.11 -0.34 -13.50
N GLY A 140 -10.78 -1.29 -12.85
CA GLY A 140 -10.88 -1.32 -11.39
C GLY A 140 -9.52 -1.43 -10.69
N ALA A 141 -8.57 -2.16 -11.29
CA ALA A 141 -7.21 -2.25 -10.75
C ALA A 141 -6.35 -1.01 -10.98
N LEU A 142 -6.76 -0.10 -11.87
CA LEU A 142 -6.10 1.18 -12.10
C LEU A 142 -6.73 2.31 -11.26
N PHE A 143 -8.06 2.39 -11.23
CA PHE A 143 -8.76 3.53 -10.61
C PHE A 143 -8.91 3.40 -9.10
N LEU A 144 -9.11 2.19 -8.57
CA LEU A 144 -9.31 2.04 -7.12
C LEU A 144 -8.09 2.46 -6.27
N PRO A 145 -6.84 2.11 -6.63
CA PRO A 145 -5.67 2.56 -5.90
C PRO A 145 -5.49 4.07 -5.99
N LEU A 146 -5.82 4.66 -7.15
CA LEU A 146 -5.79 6.10 -7.35
C LEU A 146 -6.83 6.82 -6.49
N ALA A 147 -8.04 6.26 -6.36
CA ALA A 147 -9.05 6.78 -5.43
C ALA A 147 -8.58 6.70 -3.97
N GLY A 148 -7.92 5.59 -3.59
CA GLY A 148 -7.29 5.46 -2.27
C GLY A 148 -6.19 6.52 -2.06
N ALA A 149 -5.29 6.68 -3.02
CA ALA A 149 -4.21 7.67 -2.99
C ALA A 149 -4.73 9.11 -2.91
N LEU A 150 -5.79 9.43 -3.66
CA LEU A 150 -6.46 10.73 -3.57
C LEU A 150 -7.02 10.98 -2.18
N GLY A 151 -7.64 9.97 -1.56
CA GLY A 151 -8.11 10.08 -0.19
C GLY A 151 -6.97 10.31 0.80
N LEU A 152 -5.89 9.52 0.72
CA LEU A 152 -4.69 9.73 1.54
C LEU A 152 -4.10 11.13 1.36
N ALA A 153 -4.12 11.66 0.14
CA ALA A 153 -3.58 12.97 -0.18
C ALA A 153 -4.45 14.14 0.27
N VAL A 154 -5.78 13.97 0.33
CA VAL A 154 -6.74 15.07 0.59
C VAL A 154 -7.25 15.06 2.02
N LEU A 155 -7.58 13.88 2.58
CA LEU A 155 -8.19 13.79 3.91
C LEU A 155 -7.35 14.47 4.99
N PRO A 156 -6.03 14.25 5.10
CA PRO A 156 -5.23 14.90 6.13
C PRO A 156 -5.32 16.43 6.15
N HIS A 157 -5.50 17.07 4.98
CA HIS A 157 -5.72 18.52 4.92
C HIS A 157 -7.11 18.90 5.44
N VAL A 158 -8.14 18.15 5.04
CA VAL A 158 -9.53 18.43 5.43
C VAL A 158 -9.78 18.13 6.90
N LEU A 159 -9.26 17.02 7.42
CA LEU A 159 -9.44 16.58 8.81
C LEU A 159 -8.89 17.58 9.83
N ARG A 160 -7.93 18.42 9.43
CA ARG A 160 -7.36 19.48 10.28
C ARG A 160 -8.26 20.71 10.41
N GLU A 161 -9.16 20.93 9.46
CA GLU A 161 -10.02 22.11 9.38
C GLU A 161 -11.43 21.86 9.93
N VAL A 162 -11.80 20.60 10.16
CA VAL A 162 -13.15 20.20 10.57
C VAL A 162 -13.19 19.72 12.01
N GLY A 163 -14.36 19.84 12.65
CA GLY A 163 -14.59 19.29 13.97
C GLY A 163 -14.54 17.75 13.98
N ARG A 164 -14.26 17.18 15.16
CA ARG A 164 -14.10 15.73 15.36
C ARG A 164 -15.23 14.87 14.77
N GLY A 165 -16.49 15.22 14.99
CA GLY A 165 -17.62 14.45 14.45
C GLY A 165 -17.62 14.39 12.92
N ALA A 166 -17.35 15.52 12.25
CA ALA A 166 -17.24 15.57 10.80
C ALA A 166 -16.01 14.78 10.30
N ALA A 167 -14.89 14.83 11.01
CA ALA A 167 -13.71 14.03 10.72
C ALA A 167 -14.01 12.53 10.78
N GLU A 168 -14.69 12.07 11.83
CA GLU A 168 -15.11 10.67 12.01
C GLU A 168 -15.99 10.21 10.83
N THR A 169 -17.01 11.00 10.47
CA THR A 169 -17.88 10.71 9.32
C THR A 169 -17.10 10.66 8.00
N LEU A 170 -16.21 11.61 7.74
CA LEU A 170 -15.43 11.67 6.50
C LEU A 170 -14.52 10.45 6.34
N VAL A 171 -13.81 10.06 7.40
CA VAL A 171 -12.95 8.86 7.34
C VAL A 171 -13.81 7.60 7.18
N GLY A 172 -14.90 7.48 7.92
CA GLY A 172 -15.83 6.35 7.81
C GLY A 172 -16.40 6.20 6.39
N LEU A 173 -16.88 7.29 5.80
CA LEU A 173 -17.40 7.31 4.43
C LEU A 173 -16.33 6.99 3.39
N PHE A 174 -15.11 7.53 3.54
CA PHE A 174 -14.01 7.25 2.63
C PHE A 174 -13.65 5.76 2.63
N VAL A 175 -13.44 5.18 3.82
CA VAL A 175 -13.12 3.76 4.00
C VAL A 175 -14.24 2.88 3.44
N PHE A 176 -15.50 3.23 3.74
CA PHE A 176 -16.66 2.53 3.21
C PHE A 176 -16.70 2.57 1.68
N ALA A 177 -16.54 3.74 1.08
CA ALA A 177 -16.57 3.91 -0.37
C ALA A 177 -15.46 3.09 -1.06
N ILE A 178 -14.23 3.13 -0.53
CA ILE A 178 -13.12 2.33 -1.06
C ILE A 178 -13.42 0.84 -0.88
N GLY A 179 -13.87 0.41 0.29
CA GLY A 179 -14.23 -0.98 0.57
C GLY A 179 -15.31 -1.53 -0.36
N ALA A 180 -16.42 -0.79 -0.50
CA ALA A 180 -17.54 -1.12 -1.38
C ALA A 180 -17.09 -1.17 -2.85
N ALA A 181 -16.36 -0.17 -3.33
CA ALA A 181 -15.80 -0.17 -4.68
C ALA A 181 -14.87 -1.38 -4.89
N ALA A 182 -14.11 -1.78 -3.88
CA ALA A 182 -13.23 -2.93 -3.95
C ALA A 182 -13.97 -4.28 -3.99
N LEU A 183 -15.22 -4.35 -3.54
CA LEU A 183 -16.08 -5.53 -3.66
C LEU A 183 -16.71 -5.61 -5.06
N HIS A 184 -17.19 -4.48 -5.60
CA HIS A 184 -17.90 -4.46 -6.89
C HIS A 184 -17.00 -4.38 -8.12
N LEU A 185 -15.83 -3.74 -8.03
CA LEU A 185 -14.93 -3.59 -9.16
C LEU A 185 -14.08 -4.85 -9.38
N ARG A 186 -14.11 -5.35 -10.62
CA ARG A 186 -13.15 -6.36 -11.06
C ARG A 186 -11.74 -5.79 -11.04
N ARG A 187 -10.86 -6.46 -10.31
CA ARG A 187 -9.44 -6.07 -10.10
C ARG A 187 -8.50 -7.16 -10.60
N SER A 188 -8.76 -7.62 -11.83
CA SER A 188 -8.01 -8.69 -12.49
C SER A 188 -6.89 -8.16 -13.40
N VAL A 189 -6.00 -9.08 -13.78
CA VAL A 189 -5.04 -8.91 -14.87
C VAL A 189 -5.60 -9.63 -16.11
N HIS A 190 -5.78 -8.90 -17.22
CA HIS A 190 -6.25 -9.43 -18.49
C HIS A 190 -5.13 -10.18 -19.21
N GLY A 191 -5.48 -11.34 -19.81
CA GLY A 191 -4.55 -12.12 -20.64
C GLY A 191 -3.40 -12.79 -19.88
N ALA A 192 -3.35 -12.68 -18.55
CA ALA A 192 -2.39 -13.42 -17.74
C ALA A 192 -2.80 -14.90 -17.67
N THR A 193 -2.24 -15.74 -18.55
CA THR A 193 -2.27 -17.19 -18.39
C THR A 193 -1.51 -17.63 -17.13
N ASP A 194 -0.56 -16.80 -16.67
CA ASP A 194 0.25 -17.03 -15.48
C ASP A 194 -0.54 -16.80 -14.17
N VAL A 195 -0.83 -17.90 -13.47
CA VAL A 195 -1.45 -17.92 -12.14
C VAL A 195 -0.64 -17.10 -11.12
N ARG A 196 0.69 -17.01 -11.28
CA ARG A 196 1.56 -16.29 -10.35
C ARG A 196 1.34 -14.78 -10.39
N ALA A 197 1.16 -14.20 -11.57
CA ALA A 197 0.86 -12.77 -11.73
C ALA A 197 -0.48 -12.41 -11.08
N ARG A 198 -1.50 -13.26 -11.24
CA ARG A 198 -2.79 -13.10 -10.56
C ARG A 198 -2.65 -13.15 -9.04
N ARG A 199 -1.90 -14.11 -8.51
CA ARG A 199 -1.63 -14.22 -7.06
C ARG A 199 -0.88 -13.01 -6.53
N ALA A 200 0.14 -12.53 -7.23
CA ALA A 200 0.90 -11.34 -6.83
C ALA A 200 0.02 -10.09 -6.72
N VAL A 201 -0.83 -9.85 -7.73
CA VAL A 201 -1.79 -8.73 -7.68
C VAL A 201 -2.78 -8.89 -6.52
N TRP A 202 -3.28 -10.10 -6.26
CA TRP A 202 -4.12 -10.38 -5.09
C TRP A 202 -3.42 -10.10 -3.76
N VAL A 203 -2.14 -10.45 -3.62
CA VAL A 203 -1.35 -10.15 -2.43
C VAL A 203 -1.19 -8.63 -2.27
N ILE A 204 -0.86 -7.91 -3.34
CA ILE A 204 -0.76 -6.44 -3.32
C ILE A 204 -2.05 -5.79 -2.83
N TRP A 205 -3.22 -6.27 -3.27
CA TRP A 205 -4.50 -5.77 -2.77
C TRP A 205 -4.71 -5.97 -1.28
N ARG A 206 -4.23 -7.08 -0.72
CA ARG A 206 -4.31 -7.32 0.73
C ARG A 206 -3.36 -6.41 1.49
N VAL A 207 -2.15 -6.24 0.98
CA VAL A 207 -1.16 -5.32 1.57
C VAL A 207 -1.70 -3.89 1.54
N TRP A 208 -2.24 -3.42 0.41
CA TRP A 208 -2.84 -2.09 0.34
C TRP A 208 -4.07 -1.92 1.21
N GLY A 209 -4.90 -2.95 1.38
CA GLY A 209 -6.00 -2.93 2.36
C GLY A 209 -5.50 -2.79 3.80
N ALA A 210 -4.44 -3.52 4.15
CA ALA A 210 -3.81 -3.43 5.47
C ALA A 210 -3.11 -2.08 5.70
N LEU A 211 -2.48 -1.51 4.66
CA LEU A 211 -1.86 -0.19 4.74
C LEU A 211 -2.90 0.92 4.83
N LEU A 212 -4.00 0.84 4.08
CA LEU A 212 -5.13 1.76 4.25
C LEU A 212 -5.66 1.69 5.69
N PHE A 213 -5.77 0.50 6.27
CA PHE A 213 -6.13 0.36 7.68
C PHE A 213 -5.11 1.03 8.61
N ALA A 214 -3.81 0.86 8.38
CA ALA A 214 -2.76 1.53 9.16
C ALA A 214 -2.88 3.07 9.07
N HIS A 215 -3.14 3.61 7.89
CA HIS A 215 -3.42 5.04 7.67
C HIS A 215 -4.65 5.51 8.46
N THR A 216 -5.74 4.74 8.46
CA THR A 216 -6.93 5.08 9.25
C THR A 216 -6.69 5.03 10.75
N LEU A 217 -5.84 4.11 11.24
CA LEU A 217 -5.42 4.07 12.64
C LEU A 217 -4.57 5.30 13.00
N TYR A 218 -3.68 5.72 12.11
CA TYR A 218 -2.90 6.94 12.29
C TYR A 218 -3.82 8.16 12.42
N TRP A 219 -4.80 8.33 11.52
CA TRP A 219 -5.76 9.43 11.63
C TRP A 219 -6.63 9.34 12.87
N ALA A 220 -7.04 8.13 13.27
CA ALA A 220 -7.82 7.94 14.49
C ALA A 220 -7.05 8.35 15.74
N TYR A 221 -5.75 8.03 15.78
CA TYR A 221 -4.85 8.46 16.85
C TYR A 221 -4.64 9.98 16.84
N GLU A 222 -4.24 10.54 15.69
CA GLU A 222 -3.87 11.95 15.55
C GLU A 222 -5.06 12.90 15.80
N HIS A 223 -6.24 12.56 15.27
CA HIS A 223 -7.46 13.37 15.40
C HIS A 223 -8.39 12.90 16.54
N GLN A 224 -7.94 11.96 17.37
CA GLN A 224 -8.71 11.39 18.50
C GLN A 224 -10.10 10.87 18.09
N LEU A 225 -10.19 10.22 16.93
CA LEU A 225 -11.44 9.69 16.40
C LEU A 225 -11.94 8.48 17.21
N GLY A 226 -13.25 8.28 17.22
CA GLY A 226 -13.89 7.10 17.82
C GLY A 226 -13.47 5.78 17.16
N THR A 227 -13.57 4.69 17.92
CA THR A 227 -13.15 3.35 17.48
C THR A 227 -14.02 2.77 16.36
N GLY A 228 -15.22 3.31 16.13
CA GLY A 228 -16.14 2.85 15.08
C GLY A 228 -15.53 2.91 13.67
N VAL A 229 -14.66 3.90 13.41
CA VAL A 229 -13.98 4.06 12.11
C VAL A 229 -13.01 2.90 11.88
N SER A 230 -12.27 2.52 12.93
CA SER A 230 -11.36 1.37 12.90
C SER A 230 -12.12 0.05 12.75
N VAL A 231 -13.30 -0.09 13.39
CA VAL A 231 -14.16 -1.28 13.23
C VAL A 231 -14.70 -1.37 11.80
N ALA A 232 -15.15 -0.26 11.22
CA ALA A 232 -15.64 -0.23 9.84
C ALA A 232 -14.55 -0.57 8.82
N ALA A 233 -13.35 -0.02 9.02
CA ALA A 233 -12.17 -0.36 8.21
C ALA A 233 -11.79 -1.83 8.33
N LEU A 234 -11.73 -2.37 9.55
CA LEU A 234 -11.39 -3.76 9.81
C LEU A 234 -12.45 -4.72 9.23
N ALA A 235 -13.73 -4.39 9.37
CA ALA A 235 -14.84 -5.16 8.80
C ALA A 235 -14.73 -5.24 7.28
N LEU A 236 -14.47 -4.12 6.60
CA LEU A 236 -14.33 -4.11 5.13
C LEU A 236 -13.07 -4.83 4.63
N VAL A 237 -11.95 -4.72 5.35
CA VAL A 237 -10.73 -5.48 5.02
C VAL A 237 -10.96 -6.99 5.23
N SER A 238 -11.71 -7.36 6.26
CA SER A 238 -11.98 -8.76 6.61
C SER A 238 -13.06 -9.44 5.76
N THR A 239 -13.95 -8.70 5.08
CA THR A 239 -14.96 -9.25 4.16
C THR A 239 -14.40 -10.26 3.16
N ARG A 240 -13.13 -10.12 2.75
CA ARG A 240 -12.48 -11.02 1.78
C ARG A 240 -11.91 -12.31 2.33
N LEU A 241 -11.89 -12.45 3.65
CA LEU A 241 -11.57 -13.70 4.33
C LEU A 241 -12.84 -14.56 4.50
N LEU A 242 -14.01 -13.95 4.33
CA LEU A 242 -15.30 -14.61 4.45
C LEU A 242 -15.63 -15.34 3.15
N ARG A 243 -16.06 -16.59 3.29
CA ARG A 243 -16.40 -17.48 2.16
C ARG A 243 -17.88 -17.44 1.80
N GLU A 244 -18.71 -17.00 2.73
CA GLU A 244 -20.17 -17.05 2.63
C GLU A 244 -20.74 -15.66 2.35
N GLU A 245 -21.67 -15.59 1.41
CA GLU A 245 -22.24 -14.33 0.90
C GLU A 245 -22.96 -13.54 2.00
N TRP A 246 -23.73 -14.21 2.86
CA TRP A 246 -24.41 -13.56 3.99
C TRP A 246 -23.42 -12.92 4.97
N SER A 247 -22.24 -13.53 5.18
CA SER A 247 -21.23 -13.00 6.09
C SER A 247 -20.59 -11.73 5.53
N VAL A 248 -20.45 -11.62 4.19
CA VAL A 248 -19.98 -10.41 3.51
C VAL A 248 -20.99 -9.28 3.69
N TRP A 249 -22.28 -9.55 3.45
CA TRP A 249 -23.33 -8.55 3.66
C TRP A 249 -23.45 -8.12 5.13
N ALA A 250 -23.33 -9.06 6.07
CA ALA A 250 -23.31 -8.78 7.50
C ALA A 250 -22.10 -7.90 7.91
N THR A 251 -20.89 -8.18 7.40
CA THR A 251 -19.72 -7.32 7.66
C THR A 251 -19.82 -5.96 6.98
N SER A 252 -20.39 -5.88 5.78
CA SER A 252 -20.67 -4.60 5.13
C SER A 252 -21.72 -3.78 5.89
N ALA A 253 -22.74 -4.43 6.47
CA ALA A 253 -23.72 -3.78 7.34
C ALA A 253 -23.09 -3.31 8.65
N VAL A 254 -22.23 -4.13 9.29
CA VAL A 254 -21.45 -3.72 10.47
C VAL A 254 -20.51 -2.57 10.14
N ALA A 255 -19.89 -2.55 8.96
CA ALA A 255 -19.05 -1.44 8.53
C ALA A 255 -19.86 -0.17 8.27
N LEU A 256 -21.05 -0.29 7.70
CA LEU A 256 -21.95 0.84 7.47
C LEU A 256 -22.48 1.39 8.80
N ILE A 257 -22.91 0.52 9.72
CA ILE A 257 -23.35 0.92 11.07
C ILE A 257 -22.18 1.53 11.83
N GLY A 258 -20.99 0.93 11.78
CA GLY A 258 -19.78 1.48 12.38
C GLY A 258 -19.36 2.82 11.78
N ALA A 259 -19.68 3.08 10.50
CA ALA A 259 -19.47 4.36 9.83
C ALA A 259 -20.60 5.38 10.10
N ALA A 260 -21.77 4.93 10.56
CA ALA A 260 -22.98 5.73 10.79
C ALA A 260 -23.36 5.88 12.27
N ALA A 261 -22.67 5.19 13.19
CA ALA A 261 -22.91 5.23 14.64
C ALA A 261 -22.26 6.47 15.31
N PHE A 262 -22.13 7.56 14.56
CA PHE A 262 -21.55 8.84 14.99
C PHE A 262 -22.60 9.94 14.91
#